data_AF-A0AAD3DJC4-F1
#
_entry.id   AF-A0AAD3DJC4-F1
#
_cell.length_a   1.000
_cell.length_b   1.000
_cell.length_c   1.000
_cell.angle_alpha   90.00
_cell.angle_beta   90.00
_cell.angle_gamma   90.00
#
_symmetry.space_group_name_H-M   'P 1'
#
loop_
_entity.id
_entity.type
_entity.pdbx_description
1 polymer ?
#
loop_
_entity_poly.entity_id
_entity_poly.type
_entity_poly.pdbx_seq_one_letter_code
_entity_poly.pdbx_strand_id
1 'polypeptide(L)'
;DKFSRHLVVRLPGRALAGNGVAGALVAKMGPALQEAGLVLLKAGEPPGGATAPLVDPAVYSRTRHFRMLWCCKGGKSASLQPSARFALAHQQQAQQQQQQAQQQQAPPLPSLPLPLQQLFLSSLICNVHPAAELLTLPPGFMQGVQSLRSVPGSFCLPDGAAAGSAGSAATSDAAVLLAGSLVHPD
;
A
#
# COMPACT_ATOMS: atom_id res chain seq x y z
N ASP A 1 8.21 -4.71 16.54
CA ASP A 1 7.91 -3.84 15.43
C ASP A 1 7.78 -4.64 14.18
N LYS A 2 6.58 -4.52 13.62
CA LYS A 2 6.24 -5.05 12.34
C LYS A 2 6.38 -3.92 11.33
N PHE A 3 7.16 -4.14 10.27
CA PHE A 3 7.12 -3.24 9.14
C PHE A 3 5.74 -3.35 8.45
N SER A 4 5.02 -2.23 8.34
CA SER A 4 3.73 -2.18 7.66
C SER A 4 3.51 -0.81 7.04
N ARG A 5 3.27 -0.78 5.73
CA ARG A 5 2.99 0.46 4.98
C ARG A 5 1.85 0.23 4.01
N HIS A 6 1.05 1.26 3.80
CA HIS A 6 0.07 1.32 2.73
C HIS A 6 0.60 2.27 1.67
N LEU A 7 0.54 1.85 0.40
CA LEU A 7 0.85 2.71 -0.74
C LEU A 7 -0.44 2.92 -1.54
N VAL A 8 -0.87 4.18 -1.63
CA VAL A 8 -1.98 4.60 -2.48
C VAL A 8 -1.40 5.43 -3.61
N VAL A 9 -1.57 4.98 -4.85
CA VAL A 9 -1.04 5.66 -6.05
C VAL A 9 -2.16 6.48 -6.68
N ARG A 10 -1.89 7.76 -6.97
CA ARG A 10 -2.81 8.64 -7.70
C ARG A 10 -2.31 8.80 -9.13
N LEU A 11 -3.13 8.39 -10.10
CA LEU A 11 -2.86 8.56 -11.52
C LEU A 11 -3.71 9.73 -12.05
N PRO A 12 -3.12 10.79 -12.62
CA PRO A 12 -3.90 11.89 -13.19
C PRO A 12 -4.81 11.40 -14.33
N GLY A 13 -6.10 11.73 -14.25
CA GLY A 13 -7.09 11.40 -15.29
C GLY A 13 -7.39 9.92 -15.47
N ARG A 14 -6.80 9.02 -14.68
CA ARG A 14 -6.89 7.57 -14.86
C ARG A 14 -7.13 6.84 -13.55
N ALA A 15 -7.80 5.71 -13.62
CA ALA A 15 -7.93 4.79 -12.51
C ALA A 15 -7.91 3.35 -13.03
N LEU A 16 -7.60 2.39 -12.16
CA LEU A 16 -7.74 0.98 -12.51
C LEU A 16 -9.22 0.61 -12.45
N ALA A 17 -9.71 -0.18 -13.41
CA ALA A 17 -11.12 -0.59 -13.47
C ALA A 17 -11.58 -1.38 -12.22
N GLY A 18 -10.63 -1.96 -11.47
CA GLY A 18 -10.90 -2.59 -10.19
C GLY A 18 -9.62 -3.09 -9.53
N ASN A 19 -9.73 -3.56 -8.29
CA ASN A 19 -8.59 -4.08 -7.55
C ASN A 19 -8.01 -5.38 -8.12
N GLY A 20 -8.81 -6.16 -8.87
CA GLY A 20 -8.30 -7.32 -9.62
C GLY A 20 -7.27 -6.92 -10.69
N VAL A 21 -7.46 -5.78 -11.36
CA VAL A 21 -6.48 -5.21 -12.31
C VAL A 21 -5.20 -4.84 -11.57
N ALA A 22 -5.31 -4.22 -10.39
CA ALA A 22 -4.15 -3.90 -9.55
C ALA A 22 -3.39 -5.15 -9.12
N GLY A 23 -4.10 -6.20 -8.70
CA GLY A 23 -3.51 -7.49 -8.32
C GLY A 23 -2.77 -8.16 -9.48
N ALA A 24 -3.30 -8.08 -10.70
CA ALA A 24 -2.64 -8.59 -11.90
C ALA A 24 -1.36 -7.83 -12.25
N LEU A 25 -1.36 -6.50 -12.13
CA LEU A 25 -0.15 -5.69 -12.31
C LEU A 25 0.93 -6.09 -11.29
N VAL A 26 0.56 -6.22 -10.02
CA VAL A 26 1.48 -6.66 -8.96
C VAL A 26 2.01 -8.07 -9.22
N ALA A 27 1.15 -9.00 -9.65
CA ALA A 27 1.56 -10.35 -10.03
C ALA A 27 2.61 -10.33 -11.14
N LYS A 28 2.40 -9.52 -12.18
CA LYS A 28 3.32 -9.38 -13.31
C LYS A 28 4.68 -8.82 -12.89
N MET A 29 4.71 -7.90 -11.92
CA MET A 29 5.93 -7.31 -11.40
C MET A 29 6.66 -8.20 -10.38
N GLY A 30 5.98 -9.19 -9.79
CA GLY A 30 6.49 -10.03 -8.71
C GLY A 30 7.90 -10.60 -8.96
N PRO A 31 8.14 -11.29 -10.09
CA PRO A 31 9.45 -11.84 -10.42
C PRO A 31 10.55 -10.76 -10.48
N ALA A 32 10.30 -9.63 -11.14
CA ALA A 32 11.27 -8.54 -11.25
C ALA A 32 11.58 -7.91 -9.88
N LEU A 33 10.59 -7.81 -8.99
CA LEU A 33 10.82 -7.33 -7.61
C LEU A 33 11.68 -8.31 -6.82
N GLN A 34 11.45 -9.62 -6.99
CA GLN A 34 12.23 -10.65 -6.34
C GLN A 34 13.68 -10.67 -6.84
N GLU A 35 13.90 -10.56 -8.16
CA GLU A 35 15.21 -10.45 -8.78
C GLU A 35 15.97 -9.20 -8.32
N ALA A 36 15.27 -8.09 -8.11
CA ALA A 36 15.82 -6.86 -7.55
C ALA A 36 16.07 -6.94 -6.02
N GLY A 37 15.83 -8.09 -5.38
CA GLY A 37 16.02 -8.27 -3.94
C GLY A 37 14.99 -7.55 -3.07
N LEU A 38 13.87 -7.09 -3.64
CA LEU A 38 12.79 -6.40 -2.93
C LEU A 38 11.86 -7.42 -2.27
N VAL A 39 12.38 -8.08 -1.24
CA VAL A 39 11.69 -9.10 -0.44
C VAL A 39 11.79 -8.78 1.05
N LEU A 40 10.88 -9.35 1.84
CA LEU A 40 10.89 -9.23 3.30
C LEU A 40 11.47 -10.51 3.91
N LEU A 41 12.37 -10.36 4.88
CA LEU A 41 12.79 -11.50 5.70
C LEU A 41 11.65 -11.89 6.65
N LYS A 42 11.33 -13.19 6.74
CA LYS A 42 10.29 -13.65 7.68
C LYS A 42 10.78 -13.47 9.11
N ALA A 43 9.83 -13.23 10.01
CA ALA A 43 10.16 -12.99 11.41
C ALA A 43 10.86 -14.22 12.02
N GLY A 44 11.97 -13.99 12.71
CA GLY A 44 12.77 -15.05 13.35
C GLY A 44 13.78 -15.75 12.43
N GLU A 45 13.80 -15.43 11.13
CA GLU A 45 14.78 -15.98 10.20
C GLU A 45 16.12 -15.24 10.29
N PRO A 46 17.26 -15.94 10.18
CA PRO A 46 18.57 -15.30 10.07
C PRO A 46 18.76 -14.61 8.71
N PRO A 47 19.78 -13.75 8.54
CA PRO A 47 20.17 -13.27 7.21
C PRO A 47 20.37 -14.42 6.22
N GLY A 48 19.70 -14.37 5.08
CA GLY A 48 19.67 -15.46 4.09
C GLY A 48 18.62 -16.55 4.34
N GLY A 49 17.83 -16.44 5.40
CA GLY A 49 16.71 -17.33 5.70
C GLY A 49 15.47 -17.07 4.83
N ALA A 50 14.34 -17.63 5.23
CA ALA A 50 13.13 -17.61 4.41
C ALA A 50 12.57 -16.19 4.19
N THR A 51 12.19 -15.88 2.95
CA THR A 51 11.66 -14.56 2.58
C THR A 51 10.18 -14.61 2.20
N ALA A 52 9.56 -13.44 2.12
CA ALA A 52 8.20 -13.21 1.68
C ALA A 52 8.15 -12.05 0.66
N PRO A 53 7.13 -12.00 -0.21
CA PRO A 53 6.94 -10.87 -1.11
C PRO A 53 6.82 -9.55 -0.36
N LEU A 54 7.42 -8.49 -0.88
CA LEU A 54 7.30 -7.14 -0.32
C LEU A 54 5.87 -6.59 -0.39
N VAL A 55 5.11 -6.98 -1.41
CA VAL A 55 3.71 -6.61 -1.60
C VAL A 55 2.82 -7.77 -1.18
N ASP A 56 1.87 -7.54 -0.27
CA ASP A 56 0.90 -8.54 0.15
C ASP A 56 -0.13 -8.78 -0.98
N PRO A 57 -0.13 -9.95 -1.67
CA PRO A 57 -1.06 -10.21 -2.77
C PRO A 57 -2.49 -10.41 -2.29
N ALA A 58 -2.71 -10.76 -1.01
CA ALA A 58 -4.03 -11.07 -0.50
C ALA A 58 -4.95 -9.85 -0.50
N VAL A 59 -4.40 -8.62 -0.52
CA VAL A 59 -5.19 -7.38 -0.49
C VAL A 59 -5.98 -7.09 -1.78
N TYR A 60 -5.75 -7.85 -2.85
CA TYR A 60 -6.43 -7.68 -4.14
C TYR A 60 -7.65 -8.60 -4.32
N SER A 61 -8.30 -8.99 -3.22
CA SER A 61 -9.52 -9.82 -3.23
C SER A 61 -10.79 -9.01 -3.46
N ARG A 62 -11.87 -9.63 -3.95
CA ARG A 62 -13.20 -8.98 -4.03
C ARG A 62 -13.62 -8.44 -2.66
N THR A 63 -14.30 -7.28 -2.66
CA THR A 63 -14.87 -6.62 -1.46
C THR A 63 -13.88 -6.49 -0.29
N ARG A 64 -12.62 -6.18 -0.58
CA ARG A 64 -11.57 -6.13 0.45
C ARG A 64 -11.72 -4.91 1.34
N HIS A 65 -11.67 -5.12 2.66
CA HIS A 65 -11.55 -4.03 3.62
C HIS A 65 -10.15 -3.43 3.58
N PHE A 66 -10.08 -2.10 3.50
CA PHE A 66 -8.84 -1.34 3.52
C PHE A 66 -8.86 -0.39 4.72
N ARG A 67 -7.85 -0.47 5.60
CA ARG A 67 -7.80 0.36 6.81
C ARG A 67 -7.66 1.84 6.44
N MET A 68 -8.51 2.68 7.02
CA MET A 68 -8.49 4.12 6.79
C MET A 68 -7.32 4.80 7.49
N LEU A 69 -6.97 6.00 6.99
CA LEU A 69 -6.01 6.89 7.63
C LEU A 69 -6.43 7.19 9.08
N TRP A 70 -5.45 7.25 9.98
CA TRP A 70 -5.59 7.47 11.43
C TRP A 70 -6.32 6.36 12.21
N CYS A 71 -6.76 5.28 11.57
CA CYS A 71 -7.35 4.14 12.27
C CYS A 71 -6.29 3.10 12.69
N CYS A 72 -6.52 2.44 13.83
CA CYS A 72 -5.75 1.28 14.28
C CYS A 72 -6.51 -0.04 13.99
N LYS A 73 -5.84 -1.18 14.23
CA LYS A 73 -6.54 -2.48 14.26
C LYS A 73 -7.20 -2.65 15.64
N GLY A 74 -8.30 -3.40 15.71
CA GLY A 74 -8.93 -3.73 16.99
C GLY A 74 -7.92 -4.36 17.97
N GLY A 75 -7.88 -3.84 19.20
CA GLY A 75 -6.94 -4.28 20.23
C GLY A 75 -5.48 -3.85 20.01
N LYS A 76 -5.19 -2.95 19.07
CA LYS A 76 -3.85 -2.39 18.84
C LYS A 76 -3.87 -0.87 18.90
N SER A 77 -2.79 -0.25 19.36
CA SER A 77 -2.63 1.20 19.44
C SER A 77 -2.01 1.83 18.19
N ALA A 78 -1.32 1.04 17.35
CA ALA A 78 -0.65 1.54 16.14
C ALA A 78 -1.65 1.95 15.05
N SER A 79 -1.81 3.27 14.86
CA SER A 79 -2.65 3.88 13.84
C SER A 79 -1.91 4.03 12.50
N LEU A 80 -2.65 4.02 11.38
CA LEU A 80 -2.09 4.30 10.06
C LEU A 80 -1.81 5.79 9.94
N GLN A 81 -0.54 6.17 9.79
CA GLN A 81 -0.13 7.56 9.64
C GLN A 81 0.49 7.82 8.26
N PRO A 82 0.40 9.05 7.72
CA PRO A 82 1.13 9.45 6.54
C PRO A 82 2.63 9.31 6.78
N SER A 83 3.37 8.74 5.83
CA SER A 83 4.84 8.76 5.90
C SER A 83 5.39 10.10 5.45
N ALA A 84 6.52 10.55 6.00
CA ALA A 84 7.16 11.84 5.68
C ALA A 84 7.33 12.11 4.18
N ARG A 85 7.56 11.07 3.36
CA ARG A 85 7.67 11.18 1.90
C ARG A 85 6.41 11.73 1.22
N PHE A 86 5.23 11.50 1.79
CA PHE A 86 3.96 12.04 1.28
C PHE A 86 3.68 13.48 1.71
N ALA A 87 4.38 14.02 2.72
CA ALA A 87 4.31 15.44 3.05
C ALA A 87 4.98 16.32 1.96
N LEU A 88 5.96 15.77 1.22
CA LEU A 88 6.76 16.51 0.23
C LEU A 88 6.27 16.36 -1.22
N ALA A 89 5.50 15.33 -1.57
CA ALA A 89 5.02 15.13 -2.95
C ALA A 89 4.11 16.28 -3.44
N HIS A 90 3.38 16.93 -2.52
CA HIS A 90 2.59 18.12 -2.84
C HIS A 90 3.44 19.36 -3.06
N GLN A 91 4.63 19.46 -2.44
CA GLN A 91 5.57 20.53 -2.75
C GLN A 91 6.03 20.44 -4.21
N GLN A 92 6.20 19.25 -4.77
CA GLN A 92 6.61 19.08 -6.17
C GLN A 92 5.50 19.46 -7.16
N GLN A 93 4.22 19.13 -6.87
CA GLN A 93 3.09 19.58 -7.69
C GLN A 93 2.84 21.08 -7.57
N ALA A 94 2.96 21.64 -6.36
CA ALA A 94 2.91 23.09 -6.15
C ALA A 94 4.08 23.78 -6.87
N GLN A 95 5.28 23.19 -6.88
CA GLN A 95 6.44 23.71 -7.62
C GLN A 95 6.24 23.62 -9.15
N GLN A 96 5.62 22.55 -9.68
CA GLN A 96 5.28 22.48 -11.11
C GLN A 96 4.21 23.50 -11.50
N GLN A 97 3.19 23.71 -10.66
CA GLN A 97 2.21 24.79 -10.85
C GLN A 97 2.87 26.17 -10.70
N GLN A 98 3.83 26.34 -9.78
CA GLN A 98 4.62 27.56 -9.65
C GLN A 98 5.53 27.81 -10.86
N GLN A 99 6.09 26.77 -11.49
CA GLN A 99 6.87 26.93 -12.73
C GLN A 99 5.99 27.33 -13.91
N GLN A 100 4.75 26.84 -13.98
CA GLN A 100 3.76 27.33 -14.95
C GLN A 100 3.29 28.75 -14.63
N ALA A 101 3.10 29.09 -13.35
CA ALA A 101 2.74 30.43 -12.90
C ALA A 101 3.90 31.44 -13.00
N GLN A 102 5.17 31.03 -13.00
CA GLN A 102 6.31 31.94 -13.19
C GLN A 102 6.40 32.51 -14.62
N GLN A 103 5.64 31.96 -15.58
CA GLN A 103 5.41 32.64 -16.87
C GLN A 103 4.38 33.79 -16.78
N GLN A 104 3.67 33.94 -15.65
CA GLN A 104 2.73 35.03 -15.35
C GLN A 104 3.08 35.62 -13.97
N GLN A 105 3.92 36.65 -13.96
CA GLN A 105 4.48 37.37 -12.79
C GLN A 105 3.54 37.48 -11.55
N ALA A 106 3.49 36.45 -10.72
CA ALA A 106 2.85 36.48 -9.41
C ALA A 106 3.75 35.80 -8.36
N PRO A 107 3.84 36.35 -7.13
CA PRO A 107 4.74 35.84 -6.10
C PRO A 107 4.32 34.43 -5.61
N PRO A 108 5.28 33.50 -5.38
CA PRO A 108 4.96 32.15 -4.94
C PRO A 108 4.53 32.14 -3.47
N LEU A 109 3.27 31.73 -3.23
CA LEU A 109 2.77 31.45 -1.89
C LEU A 109 3.42 30.16 -1.33
N PRO A 110 3.69 30.09 -0.01
CA PRO A 110 4.20 28.88 0.63
C PRO A 110 3.19 27.73 0.47
N SER A 111 3.67 26.56 0.04
CA SER A 111 2.85 25.36 -0.09
C SER A 111 2.44 24.88 1.31
N LEU A 112 1.22 25.20 1.74
CA LEU A 112 0.64 24.61 2.95
C LEU A 112 0.58 23.08 2.81
N PRO A 113 0.81 22.31 3.88
CA PRO A 113 0.49 20.89 3.88
C PRO A 113 -0.98 20.70 3.46
N LEU A 114 -1.27 19.60 2.77
CA LEU A 114 -2.64 19.27 2.40
C LEU A 114 -3.58 19.43 3.60
N PRO A 115 -4.74 20.08 3.43
CA PRO A 115 -5.78 20.04 4.44
C PRO A 115 -6.06 18.59 4.84
N LEU A 116 -6.27 18.34 6.14
CA LEU A 116 -6.48 16.99 6.68
C LEU A 116 -7.57 16.22 5.91
N GLN A 117 -8.63 16.92 5.50
CA GLN A 117 -9.70 16.37 4.68
C GLN A 117 -9.19 15.88 3.32
N GLN A 118 -8.37 16.66 2.63
CA GLN A 118 -7.81 16.26 1.34
C GLN A 118 -6.86 15.08 1.49
N LEU A 119 -6.07 15.03 2.56
CA LEU A 119 -5.21 13.90 2.86
C LEU A 119 -6.04 12.63 3.13
N PHE A 120 -7.09 12.73 3.94
CA PHE A 120 -8.04 11.65 4.18
C PHE A 120 -8.66 11.16 2.86
N LEU A 121 -9.23 12.06 2.06
CA LEU A 121 -9.79 11.75 0.75
C LEU A 121 -8.75 11.14 -0.21
N SER A 122 -7.49 11.57 -0.13
CA SER A 122 -6.38 11.02 -0.93
C SER A 122 -6.04 9.56 -0.57
N SER A 123 -6.32 9.15 0.67
CA SER A 123 -6.05 7.81 1.19
C SER A 123 -7.15 6.79 0.85
N LEU A 124 -8.34 7.24 0.44
CA LEU A 124 -9.46 6.38 0.10
C LEU A 124 -9.26 5.76 -1.28
N ILE A 125 -9.08 4.44 -1.32
CA ILE A 125 -8.81 3.70 -2.58
C ILE A 125 -9.97 3.74 -3.58
N CYS A 126 -11.20 3.95 -3.11
CA CYS A 126 -12.39 4.07 -3.95
C CYS A 126 -12.75 5.52 -4.31
N ASN A 127 -12.01 6.50 -3.78
CA ASN A 127 -12.23 7.90 -4.12
C ASN A 127 -11.58 8.22 -5.47
N VAL A 128 -12.26 7.79 -6.55
CA VAL A 128 -11.88 7.95 -7.95
C VAL A 128 -12.69 9.10 -8.55
N HIS A 129 -12.04 9.96 -9.33
CA HIS A 129 -12.73 11.05 -10.01
C HIS A 129 -13.72 10.48 -11.05
N PRO A 130 -14.96 11.00 -11.16
CA PRO A 130 -15.98 10.44 -12.05
C PRO A 130 -15.60 10.50 -13.53
N ALA A 131 -14.77 11.47 -13.93
CA ALA A 131 -14.26 11.58 -15.30
C ALA A 131 -12.97 10.78 -15.57
N ALA A 132 -12.51 9.93 -14.64
CA ALA A 132 -11.29 9.16 -14.83
C ALA A 132 -11.48 8.05 -15.86
N GLU A 133 -10.52 7.88 -16.77
CA GLU A 133 -10.45 6.75 -17.68
C GLU A 133 -10.12 5.46 -16.89
N LEU A 134 -10.96 4.43 -17.05
CA LEU A 134 -10.77 3.14 -16.38
C LEU A 134 -9.84 2.23 -17.20
N LEU A 135 -8.67 1.95 -16.64
CA LEU A 135 -7.67 1.07 -17.22
C LEU A 135 -8.04 -0.40 -16.95
N THR A 136 -8.12 -1.17 -18.03
CA THR A 136 -8.29 -2.62 -18.01
C THR A 136 -7.00 -3.31 -18.43
N LEU A 137 -6.91 -4.63 -18.21
CA LEU A 137 -5.76 -5.40 -18.67
C LEU A 137 -5.92 -5.71 -20.17
N PRO A 138 -4.86 -5.56 -20.98
CA PRO A 138 -4.91 -5.98 -22.37
C PRO A 138 -5.00 -7.52 -22.47
N PRO A 139 -5.53 -8.06 -23.58
CA PRO A 139 -5.51 -9.50 -23.84
C PRO A 139 -4.09 -10.06 -23.73
N GLY A 140 -3.96 -11.23 -23.10
CA GLY A 140 -2.66 -11.90 -22.91
C GLY A 140 -1.73 -11.27 -21.86
N PHE A 141 -2.13 -10.19 -21.17
CA PHE A 141 -1.28 -9.54 -20.16
C PHE A 141 -0.71 -10.53 -19.11
N MET A 142 -1.56 -11.45 -18.67
CA MET A 142 -1.23 -12.46 -17.65
C MET A 142 -0.52 -13.70 -18.22
N GLN A 143 -0.23 -13.75 -19.52
CA GLN A 143 0.51 -14.86 -20.10
C GLN A 143 1.89 -14.97 -19.44
N GLY A 144 2.22 -16.20 -19.01
CA GLY A 144 3.46 -16.51 -18.30
C GLY A 144 3.51 -16.06 -16.83
N VAL A 145 2.46 -15.42 -16.30
CA VAL A 145 2.40 -15.04 -14.88
C VAL A 145 1.88 -16.21 -14.08
N GLN A 146 2.70 -16.73 -13.16
CA GLN A 146 2.24 -17.73 -12.20
C GLN A 146 1.14 -17.13 -11.33
N SER A 147 0.03 -17.86 -11.15
CA SER A 147 -1.08 -17.40 -10.34
C SER A 147 -0.60 -17.12 -8.92
N LEU A 148 -0.88 -15.92 -8.38
CA LEU A 148 -0.50 -15.54 -7.01
C LEU A 148 -1.08 -16.48 -5.93
N ARG A 149 -2.06 -17.33 -6.29
CA ARG A 149 -2.65 -18.32 -5.39
C ARG A 149 -1.88 -19.63 -5.30
N SER A 150 -0.89 -19.89 -6.16
CA SER A 150 -0.15 -21.15 -6.20
C SER A 150 1.24 -21.05 -5.57
N VAL A 151 1.36 -20.39 -4.42
CA VAL A 151 2.57 -20.56 -3.59
C VAL A 151 2.46 -21.91 -2.90
N PRO A 152 3.36 -22.89 -3.17
CA PRO A 152 3.34 -24.17 -2.47
C PRO A 152 3.61 -23.90 -0.99
N GLY A 153 2.63 -24.23 -0.14
CA GLY A 153 2.64 -23.95 1.30
C GLY A 153 1.52 -23.02 1.80
N SER A 154 0.69 -22.47 0.91
CA SER A 154 -0.56 -21.80 1.32
C SER A 154 -1.64 -22.87 1.57
N PHE A 155 -2.08 -22.98 2.82
CA PHE A 155 -3.19 -23.85 3.25
C PHE A 155 -4.37 -23.80 2.25
N CYS A 156 -4.72 -24.95 1.68
CA CYS A 156 -6.02 -25.15 1.06
C CYS A 156 -7.08 -24.97 2.14
N LEU A 157 -7.87 -23.90 2.05
CA LEU A 157 -9.16 -23.86 2.73
C LEU A 157 -10.16 -24.64 1.86
N PRO A 158 -10.89 -25.62 2.42
CA PRO A 158 -11.91 -26.34 1.67
C PRO A 158 -13.06 -25.39 1.31
N ASP A 159 -13.57 -25.55 0.08
CA ASP A 159 -14.77 -24.87 -0.37
C ASP A 159 -15.97 -25.29 0.49
N GLY A 160 -16.60 -24.30 1.11
CA GLY A 160 -18.03 -24.23 1.41
C GLY A 160 -18.66 -25.25 2.36
N ALA A 161 -18.87 -24.85 3.62
CA ALA A 161 -20.07 -25.22 4.37
C ALA A 161 -20.38 -24.16 5.44
N ALA A 162 -21.67 -23.89 5.62
CA ALA A 162 -22.23 -22.86 6.47
C ALA A 162 -22.15 -23.18 7.98
N ALA A 163 -22.36 -22.12 8.77
CA ALA A 163 -22.77 -22.08 10.18
C ALA A 163 -21.72 -22.41 11.26
N GLY A 164 -21.78 -21.65 12.35
CA GLY A 164 -21.29 -22.10 13.66
C GLY A 164 -20.27 -21.19 14.33
N SER A 165 -20.67 -20.68 15.48
CA SER A 165 -19.96 -19.84 16.44
C SER A 165 -18.59 -20.33 16.96
N ALA A 166 -17.89 -19.35 17.54
CA ALA A 166 -17.05 -19.41 18.76
C ALA A 166 -15.55 -19.72 18.63
N GLY A 167 -14.76 -18.70 18.97
CA GLY A 167 -13.65 -18.77 19.93
C GLY A 167 -12.40 -19.55 19.54
N SER A 168 -11.31 -18.82 19.23
CA SER A 168 -10.01 -19.05 19.89
C SER A 168 -9.02 -17.95 19.47
N ALA A 169 -8.66 -17.10 20.41
CA ALA A 169 -7.62 -16.08 20.24
C ALA A 169 -6.27 -16.70 20.53
N ALA A 170 -5.52 -17.03 19.47
CA ALA A 170 -4.11 -17.39 19.59
C ALA A 170 -3.26 -16.11 19.65
N THR A 171 -2.53 -16.02 20.74
CA THR A 171 -1.56 -15.00 21.12
C THR A 171 -0.38 -14.94 20.13
N SER A 172 0.12 -13.74 19.91
CA SER A 172 1.56 -13.52 19.67
C SER A 172 1.83 -12.02 19.70
N ASP A 173 2.31 -11.59 20.86
CA ASP A 173 3.13 -10.40 20.98
C ASP A 173 4.42 -10.58 20.18
N ALA A 174 4.79 -9.54 19.45
CA ALA A 174 6.13 -9.42 18.87
C ALA A 174 6.53 -7.95 18.94
N ALA A 175 6.96 -7.56 20.14
CA ALA A 175 7.85 -6.43 20.33
C ALA A 175 9.04 -6.58 19.38
N VAL A 176 9.47 -5.48 18.80
CA VAL A 176 10.82 -5.42 18.23
C VAL A 176 11.39 -4.10 18.72
N LEU A 177 12.68 -4.16 18.95
CA LEU A 177 13.52 -3.03 19.22
C LEU A 177 14.21 -2.71 17.90
N LEU A 178 14.18 -1.47 17.49
CA LEU A 178 15.13 -0.93 16.52
C LEU A 178 15.83 0.24 17.18
N ALA A 179 17.10 0.00 17.53
CA ALA A 179 18.06 1.02 17.86
C ALA A 179 18.26 1.93 16.64
N GLY A 180 18.12 3.23 16.86
CA GLY A 180 18.36 4.28 15.88
C GLY A 180 18.49 5.60 16.61
N SER A 181 19.75 6.03 16.74
CA SER A 181 20.26 7.28 17.31
C SER A 181 19.23 8.43 17.42
N LEU A 182 18.89 8.80 18.66
CA LEU A 182 18.26 10.07 18.98
C LEU A 182 19.37 11.12 19.11
N VAL A 183 19.39 12.07 18.17
CA VAL A 183 20.04 13.37 18.42
C VAL A 183 19.09 14.15 19.31
N HIS A 184 19.53 14.47 20.53
CA HIS A 184 18.88 15.42 21.44
C HIS A 184 19.06 16.84 20.91
N PRO A 185 18.00 17.66 20.83
CA PRO A 185 18.09 19.05 21.24
C PRO A 185 17.85 19.17 22.76
N ASP A 186 18.46 20.19 23.34
CA ASP A 186 18.69 20.43 24.79
C ASP A 186 17.48 20.28 25.73
#